data_AF-A0A4Q5A3H3-F1
#
_entry.id   AF-A0A4Q5A3H3-F1
#
_cell.length_a   1.000
_cell.length_b   1.000
_cell.length_c   1.000
_cell.angle_alpha   90.00
_cell.angle_beta   90.00
_cell.angle_gamma   90.00
#
_symmetry.space_group_name_H-M   'P 1'
#
loop_
_entity.id
_entity.type
_entity.pdbx_description
1 polymer ?
#
loop_
_entity_poly.entity_id
_entity_poly.type
_entity_poly.pdbx_seq_one_letter_code
_entity_poly.pdbx_strand_id
1 'polypeptide(L)'
;MTTPADIAGAITRRVEKHLYDVQGDMDADGLEILARLRATGVACASVCMDRETYDAYAQFGTTLGADGSPIPVHEPKEDLCLTDEETALYRALCTGALPKPRVEQERIPIAQAIARL
;
A
#
# COMPACT_ATOMS: atom_id res chain seq x y z
N MET A 1 -1.41 11.67 -43.00
CA MET A 1 -0.21 10.89 -42.65
C MET A 1 0.08 11.15 -41.19
N THR A 2 -0.15 10.17 -40.33
CA THR A 2 0.21 10.22 -38.90
C THR A 2 1.73 10.16 -38.81
N THR A 3 2.34 11.11 -38.10
CA THR A 3 3.80 11.14 -37.94
C THR A 3 4.23 10.14 -36.87
N PRO A 4 5.49 9.67 -36.86
CA PRO A 4 6.02 8.84 -35.77
C PRO A 4 5.86 9.49 -34.38
N ALA A 5 5.87 10.82 -34.30
CA ALA A 5 5.62 11.58 -33.08
C ALA A 5 4.15 11.50 -32.63
N ASP A 6 3.20 11.43 -33.57
CA ASP A 6 1.78 11.25 -33.26
C ASP A 6 1.49 9.84 -32.71
N ILE A 7 2.19 8.83 -33.24
CA ILE A 7 2.10 7.44 -32.77
C ILE A 7 2.77 7.30 -31.41
N ALA A 8 3.97 7.86 -31.21
CA ALA A 8 4.64 7.87 -29.91
C ALA A 8 3.81 8.60 -28.85
N GLY A 9 3.27 9.78 -29.17
CA GLY A 9 2.38 10.52 -28.29
C GLY A 9 1.08 9.79 -27.99
N ALA A 10 0.52 9.05 -28.95
CA ALA A 10 -0.67 8.22 -28.72
C ALA A 10 -0.37 6.98 -27.85
N ILE A 11 0.81 6.36 -27.98
CA ILE A 11 1.26 5.27 -27.10
C ILE A 11 1.52 5.81 -25.69
N THR A 12 2.24 6.92 -25.54
CA THR A 12 2.47 7.56 -24.23
C THR A 12 1.16 7.97 -23.54
N ARG A 13 0.18 8.52 -24.30
CA ARG A 13 -1.16 8.86 -23.78
C ARG A 13 -2.06 7.65 -23.50
N ARG A 14 -1.83 6.49 -24.14
CA ARG A 14 -2.58 5.25 -23.84
C ARG A 14 -2.04 4.53 -22.60
N VAL A 15 -0.79 4.79 -22.23
CA VAL A 15 -0.18 4.36 -20.96
C VAL A 15 -0.50 5.37 -19.83
N GLU A 16 -1.16 6.50 -20.12
CA GLU A 16 -1.66 7.40 -19.07
C GLU A 16 -2.69 6.70 -18.19
N LYS A 17 -2.21 6.34 -16.99
CA LYS A 17 -2.95 6.27 -15.73
C LYS A 17 -4.10 5.29 -15.68
N HIS A 18 -3.81 4.00 -15.85
CA HIS A 18 -4.52 3.01 -15.05
C HIS A 18 -3.90 3.03 -13.65
N LEU A 19 -4.42 3.90 -12.77
CA LEU A 19 -4.13 3.82 -11.34
C LEU A 19 -4.71 2.49 -10.88
N TYR A 20 -3.85 1.57 -10.46
CA TYR A 20 -4.30 0.33 -9.83
C TYR A 20 -4.45 0.56 -8.33
N ASP A 21 -5.59 0.14 -7.79
CA ASP A 21 -5.85 0.12 -6.36
C ASP A 21 -5.31 -1.19 -5.79
N VAL A 22 -4.28 -1.10 -4.95
CA VAL A 22 -3.70 -2.28 -4.29
C VAL A 22 -4.43 -2.49 -2.96
N GLN A 23 -5.19 -3.59 -2.89
CA GLN A 23 -5.78 -4.09 -1.65
C GLN A 23 -4.93 -5.24 -1.11
N GLY A 24 -4.51 -5.12 0.14
CA GLY A 24 -3.67 -6.07 0.85
C GLY A 24 -3.58 -5.63 2.30
N ASP A 25 -3.39 -6.57 3.23
CA ASP A 25 -3.45 -6.22 4.65
C ASP A 25 -2.50 -5.08 5.02
N MET A 26 -2.92 -4.25 5.99
CA MET A 26 -2.07 -3.17 6.50
C MET A 26 -0.99 -3.78 7.37
N ASP A 27 0.09 -4.18 6.75
CA ASP A 27 1.32 -4.62 7.41
C ASP A 27 2.55 -4.06 6.68
N ALA A 28 3.72 -4.24 7.30
CA ALA A 28 4.96 -3.74 6.76
C ALA A 28 5.30 -4.39 5.41
N ASP A 29 5.03 -5.69 5.24
CA ASP A 29 5.31 -6.43 4.02
C ASP A 29 4.45 -5.94 2.83
N GLY A 30 3.17 -5.64 3.08
CA GLY A 30 2.24 -5.06 2.12
C GLY A 30 2.71 -3.70 1.60
N LEU A 31 3.18 -2.83 2.50
CA LEU A 31 3.76 -1.54 2.15
C LEU A 31 5.07 -1.70 1.36
N GLU A 32 5.91 -2.68 1.68
CA GLU A 32 7.10 -2.96 0.87
C GLU A 32 6.76 -3.51 -0.52
N ILE A 33 5.73 -4.36 -0.64
CA ILE A 33 5.26 -4.85 -1.94
C ILE A 33 4.76 -3.69 -2.79
N LEU A 34 3.98 -2.78 -2.21
CA LEU A 34 3.52 -1.56 -2.87
C LEU A 34 4.69 -0.70 -3.34
N ALA A 35 5.68 -0.47 -2.48
CA ALA A 35 6.89 0.29 -2.82
C ALA A 35 7.66 -0.37 -3.98
N ARG A 36 7.83 -1.70 -3.94
CA ARG A 36 8.47 -2.47 -5.02
C ARG A 36 7.70 -2.37 -6.33
N LEU A 37 6.37 -2.43 -6.29
CA LEU A 37 5.51 -2.28 -7.46
C LEU A 37 5.68 -0.90 -8.09
N ARG A 38 5.62 0.17 -7.29
CA ARG A 38 5.84 1.55 -7.76
C ARG A 38 7.25 1.74 -8.34
N ALA A 39 8.26 1.12 -7.75
CA ALA A 39 9.63 1.15 -8.27
C ALA A 39 9.77 0.54 -9.68
N THR A 40 8.83 -0.30 -10.12
CA THR A 40 8.79 -0.81 -11.52
C THR A 40 8.23 0.20 -12.54
N GLY A 41 7.76 1.36 -12.08
CA GLY A 41 7.13 2.39 -12.91
C GLY A 41 5.60 2.24 -13.05
N VAL A 42 4.99 1.30 -12.32
CA VAL A 42 3.52 1.17 -12.25
C VAL A 42 2.95 2.26 -11.36
N ALA A 43 2.07 3.09 -11.92
CA ALA A 43 1.30 4.05 -11.13
C ALA A 43 0.18 3.33 -10.38
N CYS A 44 0.26 3.28 -9.06
CA CYS A 44 -0.77 2.69 -8.20
C CYS A 44 -0.97 3.52 -6.93
N ALA A 45 -2.23 3.58 -6.48
CA ALA A 45 -2.61 4.07 -5.17
C ALA A 45 -2.78 2.88 -4.22
N SER A 46 -2.48 3.11 -2.95
CA SER A 46 -2.90 2.19 -1.90
C SER A 46 -4.31 2.54 -1.47
N VAL A 47 -5.04 1.53 -1.00
CA VAL A 47 -6.35 1.73 -0.37
C VAL A 47 -6.18 1.41 1.10
N CYS A 48 -6.60 2.30 1.99
CA CYS A 48 -6.55 2.07 3.43
C CYS A 48 -5.14 1.71 3.96
N MET A 49 -4.08 2.43 3.57
CA MET A 49 -2.70 2.19 4.03
C MET A 49 -2.05 3.43 4.66
N ASP A 50 -2.82 4.15 5.45
CA ASP A 50 -2.36 5.30 6.23
C ASP A 50 -2.61 5.09 7.74
N ARG A 51 -2.04 5.96 8.56
CA ARG A 51 -2.13 5.86 10.02
C ARG A 51 -3.55 6.07 10.56
N GLU A 52 -4.31 6.99 9.98
CA GLU A 52 -5.68 7.27 10.42
C GLU A 52 -6.57 6.04 10.19
N THR A 53 -6.42 5.41 9.03
CA THR A 53 -7.14 4.20 8.67
C THR A 53 -6.73 3.01 9.54
N TYR A 54 -5.44 2.86 9.85
CA TYR A 54 -4.98 1.88 10.81
C TYR A 54 -5.69 2.05 12.17
N ASP A 55 -5.69 3.27 12.72
CA ASP A 55 -6.26 3.54 14.04
C ASP A 55 -7.78 3.27 14.04
N ALA A 56 -8.50 3.60 12.97
CA ALA A 56 -9.93 3.34 12.82
C ALA A 56 -10.30 1.83 12.78
N TYR A 57 -9.40 0.99 12.27
CA TYR A 57 -9.64 -0.44 12.05
C TYR A 57 -8.74 -1.37 12.85
N ALA A 58 -8.00 -0.87 13.85
CA ALA A 58 -7.12 -1.65 14.70
C ALA A 58 -7.81 -2.83 15.41
N GLN A 59 -9.14 -2.77 15.58
CA GLN A 59 -9.97 -3.87 16.08
C GLN A 59 -9.96 -5.12 15.18
N PHE A 60 -9.62 -4.99 13.90
CA PHE A 60 -9.41 -6.10 12.95
C PHE A 60 -7.94 -6.53 12.88
N GLY A 61 -7.11 -6.05 13.82
CA GLY A 61 -5.69 -6.35 13.86
C GLY A 61 -5.33 -7.69 14.47
N THR A 62 -4.28 -8.30 13.92
CA THR A 62 -3.68 -9.56 14.37
C THR A 62 -2.20 -9.37 14.69
N THR A 63 -1.65 -10.26 15.52
CA THR A 63 -0.21 -10.38 15.79
C THR A 63 0.40 -11.60 15.12
N LEU A 64 -0.41 -12.37 14.37
CA LEU A 64 -0.02 -13.63 13.77
C LEU A 64 -0.03 -13.51 12.24
N GLY A 65 0.97 -14.12 11.60
CA GLY A 65 1.04 -14.31 10.17
C GLY A 65 0.09 -15.41 9.69
N ALA A 66 0.05 -15.63 8.37
CA ALA A 66 -0.83 -16.61 7.74
C ALA A 66 -0.55 -18.06 8.17
N ASP A 67 0.68 -18.35 8.60
CA ASP A 67 1.12 -19.63 9.14
C ASP A 67 0.88 -19.79 10.65
N GLY A 68 0.31 -18.77 11.30
CA GLY A 68 0.11 -18.72 12.75
C GLY A 68 1.34 -18.30 13.56
N SER A 69 2.46 -17.99 12.91
CA SER A 69 3.67 -17.50 13.58
C SER A 69 3.52 -16.03 13.98
N PRO A 70 4.14 -15.56 15.08
CA PRO A 70 4.15 -14.14 15.42
C PRO A 70 4.80 -13.29 14.32
N ILE A 71 4.20 -12.15 13.99
CA ILE A 71 4.77 -11.20 13.03
C ILE A 71 5.94 -10.47 13.70
N PRO A 72 7.16 -10.53 13.12
CA PRO A 72 8.34 -9.94 13.74
C PRO A 72 8.39 -8.43 13.54
N VAL A 73 8.91 -7.72 14.54
CA VAL A 73 9.42 -6.37 14.38
C VAL A 73 10.72 -6.40 13.58
N HIS A 74 10.98 -5.36 12.80
CA HIS A 74 12.21 -5.24 12.02
C HIS A 74 12.59 -3.78 11.80
N GLU A 75 13.85 -3.54 11.44
CA GLU A 75 14.33 -2.19 11.10
C GLU A 75 13.65 -1.72 9.80
N PRO A 76 13.05 -0.52 9.79
CA PRO A 76 12.46 0.04 8.58
C PRO A 76 13.51 0.19 7.47
N LYS A 77 13.13 -0.15 6.24
CA LYS A 77 13.94 0.18 5.05
C LYS A 77 13.79 1.65 4.72
N GLU A 78 14.90 2.25 4.30
CA GLU A 78 14.93 3.63 3.80
C GLU A 78 14.67 3.66 2.28
N ASP A 79 14.38 4.84 1.75
CA ASP A 79 14.22 5.12 0.31
C ASP A 79 13.14 4.28 -0.43
N LEU A 80 12.10 3.85 0.28
CA LEU A 80 10.94 3.19 -0.33
C LEU A 80 10.09 4.20 -1.12
N CYS A 81 9.54 3.76 -2.27
CA CYS A 81 8.59 4.54 -3.07
C CYS A 81 7.19 4.61 -2.42
N LEU A 82 7.12 5.15 -1.20
CA LEU A 82 5.92 5.37 -0.43
C LEU A 82 5.63 6.88 -0.33
N THR A 83 4.36 7.22 -0.12
CA THR A 83 3.93 8.56 0.30
C THR A 83 4.34 8.81 1.76
N ASP A 84 4.25 10.05 2.21
CA ASP A 84 4.55 10.41 3.61
C ASP A 84 3.63 9.67 4.60
N GLU A 85 2.35 9.54 4.26
CA GLU A 85 1.32 8.88 5.07
C GLU A 85 1.58 7.37 5.20
N GLU A 86 1.87 6.71 4.08
CA GLU A 86 2.27 5.30 4.03
C GLU A 86 3.59 5.05 4.76
N THR A 87 4.56 5.97 4.63
CA THR A 87 5.85 5.89 5.33
C THR A 87 5.67 5.99 6.83
N ALA A 88 4.78 6.87 7.30
CA ALA A 88 4.46 7.01 8.71
C ALA A 88 3.85 5.72 9.29
N LEU A 89 2.93 5.10 8.55
CA LEU A 89 2.36 3.80 8.93
C LEU A 89 3.44 2.69 8.91
N TYR A 90 4.22 2.60 7.84
CA TYR A 90 5.29 1.60 7.67
C TYR A 90 6.26 1.60 8.85
N ARG A 91 6.82 2.76 9.19
CA ARG A 91 7.78 2.90 10.30
C ARG A 91 7.16 2.46 11.64
N ALA A 92 5.89 2.76 11.87
CA ALA A 92 5.20 2.38 13.09
C ALA A 92 4.94 0.86 13.18
N LEU A 93 4.64 0.21 12.06
CA LEU A 93 4.47 -1.25 11.96
C LEU A 93 5.79 -2.00 12.16
N CYS A 94 6.88 -1.53 11.54
CA CYS A 94 8.21 -2.13 11.66
C CYS A 94 8.75 -2.12 13.10
N THR A 95 8.59 -1.00 13.81
CA THR A 95 9.20 -0.76 15.13
C THR A 95 8.42 -1.36 16.30
N GLY A 96 7.27 -1.99 16.05
CA GLY A 96 6.40 -2.48 17.12
C GLY A 96 5.75 -1.36 17.95
N ALA A 97 5.73 -0.13 17.43
CA ALA A 97 5.06 1.00 18.07
C ALA A 97 3.53 0.85 18.09
N LEU A 98 2.99 -0.04 17.25
CA LEU A 98 1.58 -0.34 17.13
C LEU A 98 1.24 -1.68 17.81
N PRO A 99 0.07 -1.79 18.47
CA PRO A 99 -0.30 -2.99 19.21
C PRO A 99 -0.58 -4.21 18.31
N LYS A 100 -0.93 -3.96 17.04
CA LYS A 100 -1.19 -4.99 16.03
C LYS A 100 -0.32 -4.73 14.80
N PRO A 101 0.67 -5.58 14.48
CA PRO A 101 1.56 -5.39 13.33
C PRO A 101 0.89 -5.66 11.97
N ARG A 102 -0.36 -6.14 11.97
CA ARG A 102 -1.16 -6.35 10.78
C ARG A 102 -2.63 -6.04 11.05
N VAL A 103 -3.32 -5.41 10.10
CA VAL A 103 -4.79 -5.29 10.08
C VAL A 103 -5.36 -5.96 8.84
N GLU A 104 -6.29 -6.88 9.05
CA GLU A 104 -6.95 -7.67 7.99
C GLU A 104 -7.93 -6.78 7.20
N GLN A 105 -7.50 -6.31 6.02
CA GLN A 105 -8.28 -5.38 5.21
C GLN A 105 -9.57 -6.01 4.67
N GLU A 106 -9.61 -7.33 4.50
CA GLU A 106 -10.82 -8.07 4.09
C GLU A 106 -12.01 -7.87 5.04
N ARG A 107 -11.73 -7.42 6.28
CA ARG A 107 -12.75 -7.15 7.31
C ARG A 107 -13.26 -5.72 7.29
N ILE A 108 -12.60 -4.82 6.54
CA ILE A 108 -13.04 -3.43 6.37
C ILE A 108 -14.21 -3.42 5.37
N PRO A 109 -15.38 -2.84 5.71
CA PRO A 109 -16.49 -2.75 4.79
C PRO A 109 -16.09 -2.05 3.49
N ILE A 110 -16.42 -2.65 2.33
CA ILE A 110 -15.99 -2.13 1.02
C ILE A 110 -16.41 -0.67 0.77
N ALA A 111 -17.57 -0.25 1.28
CA ALA A 111 -18.03 1.14 1.18
C ALA A 111 -17.10 2.13 1.89
N GLN A 112 -16.46 1.71 2.99
CA GLN A 112 -15.50 2.51 3.73
C GLN A 112 -14.12 2.53 3.08
N ALA A 113 -13.75 1.44 2.39
CA ALA A 113 -12.51 1.38 1.63
C ALA A 113 -12.57 2.29 0.40
N ILE A 114 -13.69 2.27 -0.35
CA ILE A 114 -13.89 3.13 -1.52
C ILE A 114 -13.93 4.62 -1.14
N ALA A 115 -14.47 4.98 0.03
CA ALA A 115 -14.51 6.36 0.49
C ALA A 115 -13.12 6.98 0.75
N ARG A 116 -12.05 6.18 0.68
CA ARG A 116 -10.65 6.57 0.90
C ARG A 116 -9.80 6.53 -0.37
N LEU A 117 -10.42 6.35 -1.54
CA LEU A 117 -9.83 6.51 -2.87
C LEU A 117 -9.96 7.97 -3.35
#